data_AF-A0A397G243-F1
#
_entry.id   AF-A0A397G243-F1
#
_cell.length_a   1.000
_cell.length_b   1.000
_cell.length_c   1.000
_cell.angle_alpha   90.00
_cell.angle_beta   90.00
_cell.angle_gamma   90.00
#
_symmetry.space_group_name_H-M   'P 1'
#
loop_
_entity.id
_entity.type
_entity.pdbx_description
1 polymer ?
#
loop_
_entity_poly.entity_id
_entity_poly.type
_entity_poly.pdbx_seq_one_letter_code
_entity_poly.pdbx_strand_id
1 'polypeptide(L)'
;MSQETDYCPTGHSSEDFAYSDCKNSIGYGRCALCTKEYFIQEFKTWSSGNANIDKNIQESQINKRNSQQWIPYDDFKEIEHIADGGHGSVYSAKLENGIKWNWNFIKQDWEYNLIGVKVALKEIKDSRYDIAEFLKVIMTINDYDHEYIAKYYGISKNPSTQNYIIVMESFDDDLHNFLTKTFWNLRWQSKLDILFSIASGLESLREKNLVHCDLHSGNILNFSEYCSVPVIDLDLYKLENDLISNSNNKNNRIYGKIPYIPPEVLRGNEFTGKGDIYSFGGIMYEIVTSQRPFADQAHDTYLMIDICNGVRPKVPEFMLNWIPEWYLDLMYRCWSDDPSERPTAAELANLFFDLSGILYGNIVDDDVMRQLKIADENQKNTSKFQKQELFELFSYSDKLHPQSCYIGRYIYTFHGLHDLLEEIKSGKSSDPNLLIKSNGSTTSANTHNIDEEIEI
;
A
#
# COMPACT_ATOMS: atom_id res chain seq x y z
N MET A 1 -2.38 -41.75 21.20
CA MET A 1 -3.49 -40.82 21.48
C MET A 1 -3.26 -40.23 22.85
N SER A 2 -2.45 -39.16 22.93
CA SER A 2 -2.22 -38.43 24.18
C SER A 2 -3.42 -37.52 24.43
N GLN A 3 -3.97 -37.56 25.65
CA GLN A 3 -5.05 -36.69 26.10
C GLN A 3 -4.66 -35.21 25.87
N GLU A 4 -5.37 -34.55 24.96
CA GLU A 4 -5.29 -33.10 24.78
C GLU A 4 -5.76 -32.44 26.08
N THR A 5 -4.84 -31.83 26.83
CA THR A 5 -5.19 -31.16 28.08
C THR A 5 -5.83 -29.82 27.77
N ASP A 6 -7.17 -29.79 27.83
CA ASP A 6 -8.00 -28.58 27.84
C ASP A 6 -7.91 -27.79 29.17
N TYR A 7 -6.94 -28.10 30.02
CA TYR A 7 -6.78 -27.49 31.34
C TYR A 7 -5.48 -26.70 31.44
N CYS A 8 -5.60 -25.45 31.92
CA CYS A 8 -4.47 -24.58 32.19
C CYS A 8 -3.94 -24.82 33.62
N PRO A 9 -2.64 -25.13 33.83
CA PRO A 9 -2.10 -25.47 35.14
C PRO A 9 -2.11 -24.31 36.14
N THR A 10 -2.27 -23.06 35.70
CA THR A 10 -2.41 -21.88 36.57
C THR A 10 -3.85 -21.65 37.03
N GLY A 11 -4.80 -22.49 36.61
CA GLY A 11 -6.20 -22.42 37.01
C GLY A 11 -7.07 -21.47 36.18
N HIS A 12 -6.55 -20.93 35.06
CA HIS A 12 -7.36 -20.15 34.12
C HIS A 12 -8.49 -20.98 33.52
N SER A 13 -9.64 -20.36 33.36
CA SER A 13 -10.85 -20.92 32.76
C SER A 13 -11.01 -20.45 31.32
N SER A 14 -11.67 -21.26 30.49
CA SER A 14 -12.10 -20.82 29.15
C SER A 14 -13.26 -19.82 29.19
N GLU A 15 -13.92 -19.68 30.35
CA GLU A 15 -14.94 -18.64 30.59
C GLU A 15 -14.35 -17.27 30.94
N ASP A 16 -13.06 -17.20 31.27
CA ASP A 16 -12.39 -15.93 31.52
C ASP A 16 -12.22 -15.15 30.20
N PHE A 17 -12.14 -13.81 30.28
CA PHE A 17 -11.80 -12.98 29.13
C PHE A 17 -10.30 -12.74 29.10
N ALA A 18 -9.64 -13.14 28.01
CA ALA A 18 -8.20 -12.89 27.83
C ALA A 18 -7.92 -11.47 27.30
N TYR A 19 -8.77 -11.02 26.39
CA TYR A 19 -8.75 -9.71 25.72
C TYR A 19 -10.15 -9.09 25.78
N SER A 20 -10.31 -7.81 25.38
CA SER A 20 -11.56 -7.06 25.52
C SER A 20 -12.79 -7.79 24.96
N ASP A 21 -12.61 -8.49 23.84
CA ASP A 21 -13.72 -9.09 23.08
C ASP A 21 -13.52 -10.59 22.81
N CYS A 22 -12.63 -11.27 23.56
CA CYS A 22 -12.41 -12.69 23.35
C CYS A 22 -12.30 -13.49 24.65
N LYS A 23 -13.00 -14.63 24.67
CA LYS A 23 -12.83 -15.65 25.71
C LYS A 23 -11.43 -16.23 25.66
N ASN A 24 -10.93 -16.61 26.83
CA ASN A 24 -9.64 -17.23 26.99
C ASN A 24 -9.61 -18.57 26.24
N SER A 25 -8.71 -18.67 25.26
CA SER A 25 -8.49 -19.92 24.56
C SER A 25 -7.52 -20.79 25.35
N ILE A 26 -7.93 -22.03 25.63
CA ILE A 26 -7.13 -23.06 26.29
C ILE A 26 -7.18 -24.30 25.41
N GLY A 27 -6.01 -24.85 25.08
CA GLY A 27 -5.92 -26.08 24.29
C GLY A 27 -4.54 -26.27 23.70
N TYR A 28 -4.17 -27.50 23.39
CA TYR A 28 -2.86 -27.85 22.80
C TYR A 28 -1.66 -27.31 23.59
N GLY A 29 -1.78 -27.19 24.92
CA GLY A 29 -0.73 -26.63 25.78
C GLY A 29 -0.61 -25.10 25.75
N ARG A 30 -1.57 -24.40 25.15
CA ARG A 30 -1.61 -22.93 25.04
C ARG A 30 -2.71 -22.35 25.91
N CYS A 31 -2.44 -21.19 26.50
CA CYS A 31 -3.45 -20.39 27.22
C CYS A 31 -3.22 -18.91 26.90
N ALA A 32 -4.27 -18.22 26.44
CA ALA A 32 -4.17 -16.80 26.07
C ALA A 32 -3.87 -15.91 27.31
N LEU A 33 -4.50 -16.20 28.45
CA LEU A 33 -4.19 -15.51 29.71
C LEU A 33 -2.74 -15.75 30.17
N CYS A 34 -2.23 -16.99 30.12
CA CYS A 34 -0.82 -17.23 30.42
C CYS A 34 0.08 -16.43 29.49
N THR A 35 -0.20 -16.46 28.19
CA THR A 35 0.57 -15.70 27.19
C THR A 35 0.66 -14.22 27.55
N LYS A 36 -0.47 -13.61 27.91
CA LYS A 36 -0.55 -12.23 28.40
C LYS A 36 0.25 -11.98 29.67
N GLU A 37 0.14 -12.86 30.66
CA GLU A 37 0.89 -12.73 31.92
C GLU A 37 2.40 -12.81 31.70
N TYR A 38 2.86 -13.72 30.83
CA TYR A 38 4.27 -13.85 30.51
C TYR A 38 4.81 -12.65 29.73
N PHE A 39 4.02 -12.06 28.82
CA PHE A 39 4.38 -10.76 28.24
C PHE A 39 4.57 -9.70 29.32
N ILE A 40 3.64 -9.57 30.27
CA ILE A 40 3.73 -8.58 31.36
C ILE A 40 5.00 -8.76 32.20
N GLN A 41 5.40 -10.00 32.47
CA GLN A 41 6.64 -10.30 33.20
C GLN A 41 7.89 -9.84 32.45
N GLU A 42 7.86 -9.87 31.13
CA GLU A 42 8.98 -9.51 30.26
C GLU A 42 9.07 -8.01 29.94
N PHE A 43 8.09 -7.18 30.27
CA PHE A 43 8.15 -5.75 29.94
C PHE A 43 9.37 -5.00 30.50
N LYS A 44 10.03 -5.55 31.53
CA LYS A 44 11.24 -4.99 32.11
C LYS A 44 12.53 -5.52 31.48
N THR A 45 12.45 -6.50 30.58
CA THR A 45 13.62 -7.17 29.97
C THR A 45 14.06 -6.54 28.66
N TRP A 46 13.24 -5.66 28.08
CA TRP A 46 13.53 -4.94 26.84
C TRP A 46 13.06 -3.48 26.92
N SER A 47 13.63 -2.62 26.07
CA SER A 47 13.16 -1.27 25.81
C SER A 47 13.61 -0.84 24.42
N SER A 48 12.77 -0.09 23.72
CA SER A 48 13.10 0.55 22.45
C SER A 48 13.91 1.84 22.60
N GLY A 49 14.13 2.28 23.85
CA GLY A 49 14.68 3.60 24.17
C GLY A 49 13.68 4.75 24.02
N ASN A 50 12.40 4.46 23.72
CA ASN A 50 11.32 5.44 23.66
C ASN A 50 10.10 4.94 24.45
N ALA A 51 9.76 5.64 25.53
CA ALA A 51 8.70 5.24 26.45
C ALA A 51 7.30 5.17 25.80
N ASN A 52 7.04 5.99 24.77
CA ASN A 52 5.76 5.96 24.05
C ASN A 52 5.66 4.72 23.15
N ILE A 53 6.75 4.35 22.48
CA ILE A 53 6.82 3.12 21.69
C ILE A 53 6.68 1.90 22.60
N ASP A 54 7.41 1.87 23.71
CA ASP A 54 7.36 0.78 24.69
C ASP A 54 5.93 0.62 25.22
N LYS A 55 5.28 1.73 25.59
CA LYS A 55 3.89 1.75 26.04
C LYS A 55 2.94 1.20 24.98
N ASN A 56 3.05 1.63 23.72
CA ASN A 56 2.19 1.16 22.64
C ASN A 56 2.33 -0.37 22.42
N ILE A 57 3.57 -0.87 22.37
CA ILE A 57 3.82 -2.31 22.22
C ILE A 57 3.25 -3.10 23.41
N GLN A 58 3.47 -2.64 24.63
CA GLN A 58 2.94 -3.27 25.85
C GLN A 58 1.41 -3.28 25.85
N GLU A 59 0.76 -2.17 25.50
CA GLU A 59 -0.69 -2.09 25.35
C GLU A 59 -1.20 -3.05 24.26
N SER A 60 -0.47 -3.21 23.15
CA SER A 60 -0.80 -4.21 22.13
C SER A 60 -0.76 -5.63 22.69
N GLN A 61 0.28 -5.98 23.46
CA GLN A 61 0.50 -7.32 24.01
C GLN A 61 -0.52 -7.69 25.10
N ILE A 62 -1.04 -6.72 25.84
CA ILE A 62 -2.06 -6.92 26.89
C ILE A 62 -3.46 -7.09 26.30
N ASN A 63 -3.76 -6.37 25.22
CA ASN A 63 -5.12 -6.20 24.72
C ASN A 63 -5.43 -7.01 23.47
N LYS A 64 -4.41 -7.59 22.80
CA LYS A 64 -4.59 -8.23 21.48
C LYS A 64 -3.88 -9.58 21.40
N ARG A 65 -4.49 -10.49 20.64
CA ARG A 65 -3.92 -11.82 20.37
C ARG A 65 -2.74 -11.77 19.40
N ASN A 66 -2.86 -10.99 18.33
CA ASN A 66 -1.81 -10.77 17.34
C ASN A 66 -1.12 -9.44 17.64
N SER A 67 -0.25 -9.44 18.65
CA SER A 67 0.38 -8.22 19.15
C SER A 67 1.64 -7.86 18.37
N GLN A 68 1.84 -6.56 18.16
CA GLN A 68 3.11 -6.05 17.67
C GLN A 68 4.20 -6.29 18.72
N GLN A 69 5.44 -6.41 18.26
CA GLN A 69 6.56 -6.73 19.13
C GLN A 69 7.75 -5.80 18.92
N TRP A 70 8.51 -5.64 20.00
CA TRP A 70 9.89 -5.21 19.89
C TRP A 70 10.73 -6.40 19.42
N ILE A 71 11.36 -6.25 18.25
CA ILE A 71 12.18 -7.29 17.61
C ILE A 71 13.64 -6.85 17.71
N PRO A 72 14.49 -7.58 18.46
CA PRO A 72 15.91 -7.26 18.57
C PRO A 72 16.58 -7.23 17.19
N TYR A 73 17.39 -6.20 16.92
CA TYR A 73 18.04 -6.05 15.61
C TYR A 73 18.93 -7.25 15.24
N ASP A 74 19.57 -7.86 16.24
CA ASP A 74 20.44 -9.03 16.05
C ASP A 74 19.68 -10.28 15.56
N ASP A 75 18.34 -10.27 15.60
CA ASP A 75 17.49 -11.33 15.08
C ASP A 75 17.38 -11.33 13.54
N PHE A 76 17.78 -10.23 12.89
CA PHE A 76 17.78 -10.12 11.44
C PHE A 76 19.09 -10.63 10.84
N LYS A 77 19.00 -11.62 9.95
CA LYS A 77 20.12 -12.16 9.18
C LYS A 77 19.93 -11.87 7.70
N GLU A 78 21.02 -12.01 6.94
CA GLU A 78 20.98 -11.86 5.47
C GLU A 78 20.34 -10.53 5.07
N ILE A 79 20.75 -9.44 5.73
CA ILE A 79 20.18 -8.11 5.51
C ILE A 79 20.67 -7.58 4.16
N GLU A 80 19.73 -7.37 3.24
CA GLU A 80 19.99 -6.89 1.87
C GLU A 80 19.23 -5.60 1.60
N HIS A 81 19.90 -4.59 1.05
CA HIS A 81 19.24 -3.35 0.61
C HIS A 81 18.35 -3.63 -0.60
N ILE A 82 17.11 -3.14 -0.55
CA ILE A 82 16.14 -3.25 -1.66
C ILE A 82 16.07 -1.92 -2.41
N ALA A 83 15.76 -0.84 -1.69
CA ALA A 83 15.49 0.45 -2.28
C ALA A 83 15.64 1.59 -1.28
N ASP A 84 15.88 2.80 -1.80
CA ASP A 84 15.72 4.04 -1.04
C ASP A 84 14.40 4.70 -1.44
N GLY A 85 13.57 5.01 -0.46
CA GLY A 85 12.30 5.71 -0.62
C GLY A 85 12.36 7.13 -0.06
N GLY A 86 11.25 7.86 -0.20
CA GLY A 86 11.16 9.25 0.28
C GLY A 86 11.29 9.39 1.81
N HIS A 87 11.02 8.33 2.56
CA HIS A 87 10.99 8.33 4.03
C HIS A 87 12.16 7.58 4.69
N GLY A 88 13.04 6.95 3.89
CA GLY A 88 14.06 6.06 4.43
C GLY A 88 14.56 5.03 3.44
N SER A 89 15.11 3.94 3.97
CA SER A 89 15.60 2.80 3.16
C SER A 89 14.80 1.55 3.50
N VAL A 90 14.58 0.72 2.49
CA VAL A 90 13.93 -0.59 2.64
C VAL A 90 14.99 -1.67 2.44
N TYR A 91 15.04 -2.60 3.39
CA TYR A 91 15.88 -3.79 3.34
C TYR A 91 15.02 -5.05 3.41
N SER A 92 15.52 -6.17 2.92
CA SER A 92 14.98 -7.48 3.27
C SER A 92 15.89 -8.15 4.29
N ALA A 93 15.33 -8.99 5.14
CA ALA A 93 16.09 -9.80 6.08
C ALA A 93 15.36 -11.10 6.39
N LYS A 94 16.11 -12.10 6.83
CA LYS A 94 15.57 -13.34 7.38
C LYS A 94 15.46 -13.22 8.89
N LEU A 95 14.28 -13.53 9.44
CA LEU A 95 14.04 -13.50 10.88
C LEU A 95 14.52 -14.81 11.51
N GLU A 96 15.61 -14.79 12.28
CA GLU A 96 16.25 -16.02 12.78
C GLU A 96 15.42 -16.75 13.82
N ASN A 97 14.98 -16.05 14.87
CA ASN A 97 14.27 -16.64 16.01
C ASN A 97 12.74 -16.54 15.89
N GLY A 98 12.24 -15.79 14.90
CA GLY A 98 10.80 -15.56 14.75
C GLY A 98 10.27 -14.52 15.74
N ILE A 99 8.96 -14.27 15.70
CA ILE A 99 8.29 -13.45 16.72
C ILE A 99 7.55 -14.35 17.71
N LYS A 100 7.34 -13.88 18.95
CA LYS A 100 6.64 -14.67 19.97
C LYS A 100 5.17 -14.83 19.58
N TRP A 101 4.61 -16.02 19.71
CA TRP A 101 3.20 -16.26 19.36
C TRP A 101 2.35 -16.62 20.57
N ASN A 102 2.65 -17.72 21.24
CA ASN A 102 1.93 -18.15 22.45
C ASN A 102 2.90 -18.71 23.49
N TRP A 103 2.59 -18.51 24.75
CA TRP A 103 3.25 -19.25 25.81
C TRP A 103 2.72 -20.69 25.85
N ASN A 104 3.61 -21.67 25.69
CA ASN A 104 3.27 -23.08 25.85
C ASN A 104 3.54 -23.51 27.30
N PHE A 105 2.48 -23.71 28.08
CA PHE A 105 2.59 -24.06 29.49
C PHE A 105 3.05 -25.50 29.73
N ILE A 106 3.02 -26.38 28.72
CA ILE A 106 3.54 -27.75 28.80
C ILE A 106 5.07 -27.73 28.64
N LYS A 107 5.56 -27.00 27.64
CA LYS A 107 7.00 -26.83 27.37
C LYS A 107 7.66 -25.84 28.32
N GLN A 108 6.87 -24.97 28.95
CA GLN A 108 7.32 -23.82 29.73
C GLN A 108 8.25 -22.91 28.91
N ASP A 109 7.86 -22.67 27.65
CA ASP A 109 8.62 -21.85 26.72
C ASP A 109 7.68 -21.16 25.72
N TRP A 110 8.21 -20.11 25.08
CA TRP A 110 7.55 -19.42 23.99
C TRP A 110 7.50 -20.28 22.73
N GLU A 111 6.33 -20.35 22.10
CA GLU A 111 6.22 -20.75 20.72
C GLU A 111 6.38 -19.53 19.82
N TYR A 112 7.20 -19.67 18.78
CA TYR A 112 7.50 -18.61 17.84
C TYR A 112 6.83 -18.90 16.49
N ASN A 113 6.40 -17.85 15.80
CA ASN A 113 5.97 -17.86 14.40
C ASN A 113 6.99 -17.11 13.54
N LEU A 114 6.90 -17.27 12.22
CA LEU A 114 7.76 -16.59 11.25
C LEU A 114 9.27 -16.90 11.38
N ILE A 115 9.62 -18.01 12.03
CA ILE A 115 11.01 -18.48 12.13
C ILE A 115 11.56 -18.74 10.71
N GLY A 116 12.67 -18.09 10.37
CA GLY A 116 13.32 -18.18 9.08
C GLY A 116 12.57 -17.51 7.92
N VAL A 117 11.47 -16.80 8.19
CA VAL A 117 10.69 -16.10 7.17
C VAL A 117 11.38 -14.80 6.77
N LYS A 118 11.29 -14.47 5.48
CA LYS A 118 11.79 -13.21 4.93
C LYS A 118 10.84 -12.06 5.29
N VAL A 119 11.37 -10.98 5.84
CA VAL A 119 10.64 -9.78 6.25
C VAL A 119 11.21 -8.55 5.56
N ALA A 120 10.38 -7.52 5.40
CA ALA A 120 10.82 -6.21 4.95
C ALA A 120 11.09 -5.30 6.16
N LEU A 121 12.21 -4.59 6.11
CA LEU A 121 12.68 -3.65 7.12
C LEU A 121 12.67 -2.24 6.54
N LYS A 122 11.68 -1.43 6.93
CA LYS A 122 11.63 0.00 6.56
C LYS A 122 12.35 0.82 7.63
N GLU A 123 13.60 1.19 7.37
CA GLU A 123 14.39 2.05 8.25
C GLU A 123 14.06 3.52 8.00
N ILE A 124 13.56 4.18 9.04
CA ILE A 124 13.06 5.56 8.97
C ILE A 124 14.18 6.52 9.34
N LYS A 125 14.60 7.37 8.39
CA LYS A 125 15.77 8.24 8.57
C LYS A 125 15.44 9.62 9.12
N ASP A 126 14.19 10.06 9.01
CA ASP A 126 13.78 11.38 9.46
C ASP A 126 13.28 11.34 10.90
N SER A 127 14.01 12.00 11.80
CA SER A 127 13.68 12.05 13.22
C SER A 127 12.47 12.93 13.56
N ARG A 128 11.91 13.66 12.58
CA ARG A 128 10.70 14.48 12.77
C ARG A 128 9.44 13.63 12.89
N TYR A 129 9.43 12.40 12.36
CA TYR A 129 8.26 11.55 12.44
C TYR A 129 8.02 11.05 13.86
N ASP A 130 6.79 11.19 14.33
CA ASP A 130 6.34 10.51 15.54
C ASP A 130 6.04 9.04 15.21
N ILE A 131 7.07 8.21 15.35
CA ILE A 131 6.94 6.76 15.14
C ILE A 131 5.93 6.17 16.12
N ALA A 132 5.80 6.72 17.33
CA ALA A 132 4.83 6.22 18.29
C ALA A 132 3.39 6.45 17.80
N GLU A 133 3.11 7.61 17.19
CA GLU A 133 1.81 7.88 16.57
C GLU A 133 1.53 6.93 15.41
N PHE A 134 2.52 6.68 14.54
CA PHE A 134 2.37 5.73 13.43
C PHE A 134 2.03 4.32 13.91
N LEU A 135 2.72 3.84 14.95
CA LEU A 135 2.44 2.52 15.51
C LEU A 135 1.02 2.40 16.03
N LYS A 136 0.50 3.46 16.65
CA LYS A 136 -0.87 3.46 17.13
C LYS A 136 -1.84 3.23 15.96
N VAL A 137 -1.58 3.84 14.80
CA VAL A 137 -2.35 3.61 13.57
C VAL A 137 -2.23 2.16 13.12
N ILE A 138 -1.01 1.63 12.99
CA ILE A 138 -0.80 0.23 12.59
C ILE A 138 -1.48 -0.74 13.56
N MET A 139 -1.39 -0.49 14.87
CA MET A 139 -2.01 -1.31 15.91
C MET A 139 -3.52 -1.36 15.75
N THR A 140 -4.17 -0.24 15.45
CA THR A 140 -5.62 -0.19 15.16
C THR A 140 -5.96 -1.03 13.93
N ILE A 141 -5.06 -1.11 12.96
CA ILE A 141 -5.29 -1.87 11.72
C ILE A 141 -5.12 -3.37 11.93
N ASN A 142 -4.01 -3.80 12.55
CA ASN A 142 -3.67 -5.22 12.79
C ASN A 142 -4.64 -5.98 13.72
N ASP A 143 -5.60 -5.31 14.36
CA ASP A 143 -6.49 -5.89 15.36
C ASP A 143 -7.42 -6.99 14.81
N TYR A 144 -7.71 -6.89 13.52
CA TYR A 144 -8.46 -7.89 12.77
C TYR A 144 -7.57 -8.35 11.63
N ASP A 145 -7.57 -9.66 11.32
CA ASP A 145 -6.95 -10.19 10.11
C ASP A 145 -7.70 -9.65 8.88
N HIS A 146 -7.48 -8.36 8.56
CA HIS A 146 -7.96 -7.77 7.32
C HIS A 146 -7.05 -8.28 6.21
N GLU A 147 -7.62 -9.09 5.33
CA GLU A 147 -6.92 -9.78 4.26
C GLU A 147 -6.31 -8.83 3.21
N TYR A 148 -6.65 -7.53 3.27
CA TYR A 148 -6.34 -6.53 2.24
C TYR A 148 -5.39 -5.40 2.68
N ILE A 149 -4.84 -5.45 3.90
CA ILE A 149 -3.83 -4.49 4.37
C ILE A 149 -2.55 -5.25 4.72
N ALA A 150 -1.39 -4.69 4.38
CA ALA A 150 -0.10 -5.31 4.66
C ALA A 150 0.08 -5.57 6.16
N LYS A 151 0.66 -6.72 6.51
CA LYS A 151 0.89 -7.09 7.92
C LYS A 151 2.17 -6.46 8.43
N TYR A 152 2.07 -5.79 9.58
CA TYR A 152 3.19 -5.21 10.29
C TYR A 152 3.47 -6.02 11.56
N TYR A 153 4.64 -6.63 11.66
CA TYR A 153 4.99 -7.54 12.75
C TYR A 153 5.50 -6.81 13.99
N GLY A 154 6.14 -5.66 13.82
CA GLY A 154 6.68 -4.92 14.96
C GLY A 154 7.70 -3.87 14.58
N ILE A 155 8.58 -3.57 15.53
CA ILE A 155 9.60 -2.54 15.41
C ILE A 155 10.94 -3.07 15.85
N SER A 156 11.97 -2.56 15.21
CA SER A 156 13.33 -2.64 15.71
C SER A 156 14.00 -1.27 15.71
N LYS A 157 15.26 -1.24 16.12
CA LYS A 157 16.09 -0.04 16.03
C LYS A 157 17.48 -0.45 15.57
N ASN A 158 17.95 0.21 14.53
CA ASN A 158 19.29 -0.02 14.01
C ASN A 158 20.31 0.45 15.07
N PRO A 159 21.18 -0.42 15.60
CA PRO A 159 22.13 -0.04 16.64
C PRO A 159 23.19 0.96 16.14
N SER A 160 23.47 0.97 14.84
CA SER A 160 24.49 1.86 14.26
C SER A 160 23.94 3.26 13.99
N THR A 161 22.79 3.36 13.34
CA THR A 161 22.19 4.65 12.96
C THR A 161 21.27 5.22 14.03
N GLN A 162 20.83 4.40 14.99
CA GLN A 162 19.80 4.70 15.98
C GLN A 162 18.42 4.99 15.38
N ASN A 163 18.21 4.73 14.09
CA ASN A 163 16.93 4.87 13.43
C ASN A 163 15.99 3.74 13.82
N TYR A 164 14.70 4.06 13.92
CA TYR A 164 13.65 3.06 14.08
C TYR A 164 13.38 2.34 12.75
N ILE A 165 13.05 1.06 12.86
CA ILE A 165 12.76 0.18 11.74
C ILE A 165 11.37 -0.39 11.94
N ILE A 166 10.49 -0.23 10.95
CA ILE A 166 9.24 -0.96 10.90
C ILE A 166 9.51 -2.32 10.26
N VAL A 167 9.06 -3.38 10.93
CA VAL A 167 9.19 -4.76 10.47
C VAL A 167 7.82 -5.20 9.95
N MET A 168 7.76 -5.56 8.68
CA MET A 168 6.52 -5.95 8.01
C MET A 168 6.73 -7.16 7.10
N GLU A 169 5.61 -7.71 6.62
CA GLU A 169 5.61 -8.76 5.62
C GLU A 169 6.39 -8.33 4.38
N SER A 170 7.22 -9.24 3.86
CA SER A 170 7.96 -9.01 2.63
C SER A 170 7.11 -9.45 1.45
N PHE A 171 7.04 -8.60 0.42
CA PHE A 171 6.34 -8.91 -0.83
C PHE A 171 7.32 -8.88 -1.99
N ASP A 172 7.11 -9.75 -2.97
CA ASP A 172 8.02 -9.88 -4.11
C ASP A 172 7.84 -8.75 -5.13
N ASP A 173 6.62 -8.24 -5.29
CA ASP A 173 6.32 -7.22 -6.29
C ASP A 173 5.14 -6.31 -5.92
N ASP A 174 5.12 -5.14 -6.57
CA ASP A 174 4.03 -4.16 -6.53
C ASP A 174 3.13 -4.25 -7.79
N LEU A 175 1.93 -3.66 -7.73
CA LEU A 175 0.97 -3.72 -8.84
C LEU A 175 1.53 -3.10 -10.12
N HIS A 176 2.35 -2.05 -10.03
CA HIS A 176 2.89 -1.41 -11.22
C HIS A 176 3.79 -2.38 -11.98
N ASN A 177 4.79 -2.94 -11.30
CA ASN A 177 5.71 -3.90 -11.90
C ASN A 177 4.98 -5.17 -12.35
N PHE A 178 4.01 -5.65 -11.58
CA PHE A 178 3.17 -6.78 -11.96
C PHE A 178 2.45 -6.53 -13.29
N LEU A 179 1.85 -5.34 -13.47
CA LEU A 179 1.18 -4.97 -14.72
C LEU A 179 2.16 -4.93 -15.89
N THR A 180 3.36 -4.37 -15.71
CA THR A 180 4.37 -4.33 -16.80
C THR A 180 4.74 -5.71 -17.33
N LYS A 181 4.71 -6.74 -16.47
CA LYS A 181 5.07 -8.12 -16.82
C LYS A 181 3.88 -8.91 -17.38
N THR A 182 2.67 -8.66 -16.88
CA THR A 182 1.51 -9.55 -17.07
C THR A 182 0.36 -8.96 -17.87
N PHE A 183 0.37 -7.65 -18.18
CA PHE A 183 -0.75 -6.91 -18.78
C PHE A 183 -1.46 -7.64 -19.92
N TRP A 184 -0.70 -8.21 -20.87
CA TRP A 184 -1.24 -8.88 -22.05
C TRP A 184 -2.01 -10.17 -21.78
N ASN A 185 -1.76 -10.79 -20.63
CA ASN A 185 -2.40 -12.04 -20.21
C ASN A 185 -3.40 -11.82 -19.06
N LEU A 186 -3.48 -10.61 -18.52
CA LEU A 186 -4.33 -10.28 -17.39
C LEU A 186 -5.79 -10.16 -17.84
N ARG A 187 -6.60 -11.13 -17.42
CA ARG A 187 -8.03 -11.21 -17.74
C ARG A 187 -8.87 -10.32 -16.83
N TRP A 188 -10.07 -9.99 -17.28
CA TRP A 188 -11.02 -9.19 -16.52
C TRP A 188 -11.37 -9.76 -15.15
N GLN A 189 -11.46 -11.09 -14.98
CA GLN A 189 -11.63 -11.69 -13.66
C GLN A 189 -10.55 -11.21 -12.68
N SER A 190 -9.27 -11.37 -13.05
CA SER A 190 -8.15 -10.99 -12.19
C SER A 190 -8.10 -9.48 -11.96
N LYS A 191 -8.47 -8.66 -12.95
CA LYS A 191 -8.60 -7.20 -12.78
C LYS A 191 -9.64 -6.86 -11.71
N LEU A 192 -10.79 -7.54 -11.70
CA LEU A 192 -11.85 -7.32 -10.72
C LEU A 192 -11.45 -7.83 -9.33
N ASP A 193 -10.76 -8.97 -9.23
CA ASP A 193 -10.25 -9.48 -7.94
C ASP A 193 -9.26 -8.50 -7.30
N ILE A 194 -8.38 -7.88 -8.11
CA ILE A 194 -7.46 -6.83 -7.65
C ILE A 194 -8.24 -5.61 -7.15
N LEU A 195 -9.18 -5.11 -7.95
CA LEU A 195 -9.97 -3.93 -7.61
C LEU A 195 -10.85 -4.13 -6.38
N PHE A 196 -11.44 -5.32 -6.24
CA PHE A 196 -12.18 -5.73 -5.06
C PHE A 196 -11.29 -5.67 -3.81
N SER A 197 -10.12 -6.29 -3.87
CA SER A 197 -9.16 -6.32 -2.75
C SER A 197 -8.78 -4.90 -2.29
N ILE A 198 -8.45 -4.02 -3.25
CA ILE A 198 -8.11 -2.63 -2.94
C ILE A 198 -9.32 -1.88 -2.35
N ALA A 199 -10.52 -2.03 -2.93
CA ALA A 199 -11.73 -1.36 -2.44
C ALA A 199 -12.09 -1.82 -1.01
N SER A 200 -11.99 -3.11 -0.71
CA SER A 200 -12.20 -3.68 0.62
C SER A 200 -11.14 -3.22 1.63
N GLY A 201 -9.88 -3.07 1.19
CA GLY A 201 -8.83 -2.44 1.99
C GLY A 201 -9.17 -1.00 2.38
N LEU A 202 -9.60 -0.19 1.42
CA LEU A 202 -10.01 1.20 1.68
C LEU A 202 -11.25 1.29 2.59
N GLU A 203 -12.21 0.38 2.43
CA GLU A 203 -13.36 0.27 3.34
C GLU A 203 -12.92 -0.04 4.78
N SER A 204 -11.99 -0.97 4.95
CA SER A 204 -11.43 -1.33 6.26
C SER A 204 -10.71 -0.14 6.94
N LEU A 205 -10.03 0.71 6.16
CA LEU A 205 -9.44 1.95 6.66
C LEU A 205 -10.51 2.95 7.09
N ARG A 206 -11.56 3.13 6.26
CA ARG A 206 -12.67 4.03 6.57
C ARG A 206 -13.38 3.66 7.86
N GLU A 207 -13.62 2.37 8.13
CA GLU A 207 -14.23 1.89 9.39
C GLU A 207 -13.44 2.30 10.64
N LYS A 208 -12.12 2.49 10.49
CA LYS A 208 -11.21 2.95 11.53
C LYS A 208 -10.98 4.46 11.53
N ASN A 209 -11.73 5.21 10.71
CA ASN A 209 -11.54 6.64 10.46
C ASN A 209 -10.12 6.97 9.98
N LEU A 210 -9.55 6.10 9.15
CA LEU A 210 -8.24 6.28 8.54
C LEU A 210 -8.39 6.60 7.05
N VAL A 211 -7.46 7.42 6.56
CA VAL A 211 -7.30 7.82 5.17
C VAL A 211 -5.88 7.45 4.77
N HIS A 212 -5.71 6.90 3.57
CA HIS A 212 -4.42 6.40 3.08
C HIS A 212 -3.50 7.55 2.63
N CYS A 213 -4.04 8.54 1.92
CA CYS A 213 -3.37 9.77 1.47
C CYS A 213 -2.28 9.62 0.38
N ASP A 214 -1.77 8.42 0.11
CA ASP A 214 -0.84 8.15 -1.01
C ASP A 214 -1.14 6.80 -1.70
N LEU A 215 -2.41 6.58 -2.03
CA LEU A 215 -2.79 5.34 -2.71
C LEU A 215 -2.29 5.40 -4.17
N HIS A 216 -1.49 4.43 -4.59
CA HIS A 216 -1.06 4.26 -5.98
C HIS A 216 -0.60 2.82 -6.21
N SER A 217 -0.37 2.43 -7.47
CA SER A 217 0.02 1.05 -7.83
C SER A 217 1.25 0.52 -7.08
N GLY A 218 2.29 1.34 -6.90
CA GLY A 218 3.46 0.98 -6.08
C GLY A 218 3.21 0.72 -4.58
N ASN A 219 2.05 1.11 -4.03
CA ASN A 219 1.64 0.81 -2.65
C ASN A 219 0.58 -0.32 -2.59
N ILE A 220 0.30 -0.96 -3.73
CA ILE A 220 -0.48 -2.20 -3.77
C ILE A 220 0.52 -3.34 -3.95
N LEU A 221 0.63 -4.19 -2.95
CA LEU A 221 1.64 -5.24 -2.86
C LEU A 221 1.01 -6.63 -2.99
N ASN A 222 1.85 -7.65 -2.84
CA ASN A 222 1.48 -9.07 -2.86
C ASN A 222 1.11 -9.60 -4.24
N PHE A 223 2.01 -9.40 -5.21
CA PHE A 223 1.93 -10.01 -6.55
C PHE A 223 3.06 -11.02 -6.71
N SER A 224 2.83 -12.27 -6.28
CA SER A 224 3.77 -13.39 -6.46
C SER A 224 3.25 -14.37 -7.54
N GLU A 225 4.08 -15.33 -7.95
CA GLU A 225 3.66 -16.40 -8.88
C GLU A 225 2.54 -17.29 -8.32
N TYR A 226 2.33 -17.28 -6.99
CA TYR A 226 1.26 -17.99 -6.32
C TYR A 226 0.10 -17.04 -6.05
N CYS A 227 -1.11 -17.45 -6.43
CA CYS A 227 -2.38 -16.72 -6.23
C CYS A 227 -2.39 -15.98 -4.88
N SER A 228 -2.10 -14.69 -4.93
CA SER A 228 -1.89 -13.85 -3.76
C SER A 228 -2.90 -12.71 -3.76
N VAL A 229 -3.54 -12.51 -2.61
CA VAL A 229 -4.54 -11.45 -2.42
C VAL A 229 -3.80 -10.12 -2.32
N PRO A 230 -4.03 -9.15 -3.23
CA PRO A 230 -3.37 -7.86 -3.15
C PRO A 230 -3.65 -7.15 -1.83
N VAL A 231 -2.62 -6.49 -1.29
CA VAL A 231 -2.73 -5.74 -0.03
C VAL A 231 -2.28 -4.31 -0.21
N ILE A 232 -2.89 -3.40 0.57
CA ILE A 232 -2.48 -2.00 0.63
C ILE A 232 -1.38 -1.84 1.68
N ASP A 233 -0.26 -1.24 1.28
CA ASP A 233 0.77 -0.74 2.21
C ASP A 233 0.47 0.72 2.55
N LEU A 234 0.22 0.98 3.83
CA LEU A 234 -0.14 2.30 4.34
C LEU A 234 0.96 3.33 4.17
N ASP A 235 2.20 2.84 4.10
CA ASP A 235 3.44 3.62 4.12
C ASP A 235 3.40 4.75 5.18
N LEU A 236 4.27 5.76 5.07
CA LEU A 236 4.43 6.83 6.09
C LEU A 236 3.78 8.17 5.70
N TYR A 237 3.06 8.24 4.57
CA TYR A 237 2.56 9.50 3.99
C TYR A 237 1.57 10.25 4.87
N LYS A 238 0.80 9.53 5.69
CA LYS A 238 -0.10 10.17 6.66
C LYS A 238 0.69 11.04 7.64
N LEU A 239 1.82 10.54 8.16
CA LEU A 239 2.67 11.31 9.09
C LEU A 239 3.20 12.58 8.44
N GLU A 240 3.61 12.51 7.17
CA GLU A 240 4.05 13.71 6.45
C GLU A 240 2.94 14.75 6.35
N ASN A 241 1.74 14.34 5.93
CA ASN A 241 0.63 15.27 5.79
C ASN A 241 0.14 15.81 7.14
N ASP A 242 0.21 15.01 8.21
CA ASP A 242 -0.11 15.44 9.57
C ASP A 242 0.93 16.47 10.08
N LEU A 243 2.22 16.29 9.78
CA LEU A 243 3.29 17.25 10.11
C LEU A 243 3.13 18.60 9.38
N ILE A 244 2.57 18.60 8.17
CA ILE A 244 2.39 19.80 7.36
C ILE A 244 1.04 20.49 7.63
N SER A 245 0.09 19.77 8.23
CA SER A 245 -1.28 20.25 8.39
C SER A 245 -1.34 21.48 9.29
N ASN A 246 -1.87 22.58 8.74
CA ASN A 246 -2.03 23.82 9.48
C ASN A 246 -3.38 23.86 10.19
N SER A 247 -3.41 24.34 11.44
CA SER A 247 -4.63 24.54 12.24
C SER A 247 -5.66 25.52 11.62
N ASN A 248 -5.31 26.19 10.51
CA ASN A 248 -6.06 27.29 9.90
C ASN A 248 -6.74 26.91 8.57
N ASN A 249 -7.19 25.66 8.43
CA ASN A 249 -8.11 25.13 7.40
C ASN A 249 -7.55 24.89 5.97
N LYS A 250 -6.36 25.38 5.59
CA LYS A 250 -5.71 25.01 4.31
C LYS A 250 -4.21 24.79 4.44
N ASN A 251 -3.73 23.81 3.68
CA ASN A 251 -2.34 23.37 3.67
C ASN A 251 -1.57 24.06 2.55
N ASN A 252 -0.45 24.70 2.89
CA ASN A 252 0.45 25.35 1.92
C ASN A 252 1.26 24.32 1.12
N ARG A 253 1.58 23.20 1.76
CA ARG A 253 2.31 22.08 1.17
C ARG A 253 1.57 20.80 1.50
N ILE A 254 1.77 19.81 0.66
CA ILE A 254 1.32 18.43 0.85
C ILE A 254 2.44 17.51 0.42
N TYR A 255 2.40 16.26 0.83
CA TYR A 255 3.36 15.26 0.38
C TYR A 255 2.62 14.17 -0.43
N GLY A 256 3.13 13.85 -1.63
CA GLY A 256 2.50 12.87 -2.51
C GLY A 256 3.00 12.90 -3.95
N LYS A 257 2.22 12.32 -4.85
CA LYS A 257 2.50 12.23 -6.31
C LYS A 257 1.39 12.92 -7.09
N ILE A 258 1.70 14.06 -7.74
CA ILE A 258 0.72 14.93 -8.42
C ILE A 258 -0.39 14.16 -9.18
N PRO A 259 -0.09 13.14 -10.00
CA PRO A 259 -1.12 12.42 -10.77
C PRO A 259 -2.19 11.69 -9.96
N TYR A 260 -1.91 11.36 -8.69
CA TYR A 260 -2.83 10.66 -7.79
C TYR A 260 -3.47 11.60 -6.76
N ILE A 261 -3.04 12.87 -6.70
CA ILE A 261 -3.58 13.82 -5.72
C ILE A 261 -4.86 14.45 -6.28
N PRO A 262 -5.98 14.40 -5.54
CA PRO A 262 -7.24 14.94 -6.02
C PRO A 262 -7.23 16.49 -6.08
N PRO A 263 -8.07 17.09 -6.94
CA PRO A 263 -8.03 18.52 -7.21
C PRO A 263 -8.35 19.39 -5.98
N GLU A 264 -9.17 18.94 -5.03
CA GLU A 264 -9.42 19.66 -3.77
C GLU A 264 -8.18 19.73 -2.87
N VAL A 265 -7.35 18.68 -2.86
CA VAL A 265 -6.11 18.63 -2.07
C VAL A 265 -5.02 19.47 -2.74
N LEU A 266 -4.92 19.45 -4.08
CA LEU A 266 -4.04 20.37 -4.82
C LEU A 266 -4.39 21.85 -4.59
N ARG A 267 -5.65 22.16 -4.29
CA ARG A 267 -6.11 23.50 -3.87
C ARG A 267 -5.83 23.84 -2.41
N GLY A 268 -5.29 22.90 -1.64
CA GLY A 268 -4.89 23.05 -0.24
C GLY A 268 -5.90 22.56 0.78
N ASN A 269 -6.97 21.87 0.39
CA ASN A 269 -7.87 21.26 1.36
C ASN A 269 -7.25 19.98 1.95
N GLU A 270 -7.81 19.50 3.06
CA GLU A 270 -7.40 18.26 3.71
C GLU A 270 -7.67 17.03 2.82
N PHE A 271 -6.81 16.01 2.95
CA PHE A 271 -7.03 14.73 2.32
C PHE A 271 -8.16 13.98 3.04
N THR A 272 -9.08 13.40 2.28
CA THR A 272 -10.21 12.64 2.84
C THR A 272 -10.30 11.27 2.19
N GLY A 273 -11.16 10.39 2.72
CA GLY A 273 -11.42 9.09 2.08
C GLY A 273 -11.93 9.23 0.63
N LYS A 274 -12.57 10.34 0.25
CA LYS A 274 -12.93 10.61 -1.16
C LYS A 274 -11.72 10.94 -2.03
N GLY A 275 -10.63 11.43 -1.43
CA GLY A 275 -9.34 11.58 -2.11
C GLY A 275 -8.67 10.24 -2.40
N ASP A 276 -8.83 9.25 -1.51
CA ASP A 276 -8.36 7.89 -1.78
C ASP A 276 -9.13 7.27 -2.96
N ILE A 277 -10.44 7.57 -3.09
CA ILE A 277 -11.23 7.13 -4.26
C ILE A 277 -10.76 7.78 -5.56
N TYR A 278 -10.34 9.06 -5.53
CA TYR A 278 -9.71 9.68 -6.70
C TYR A 278 -8.43 8.94 -7.09
N SER A 279 -7.60 8.61 -6.11
CA SER A 279 -6.36 7.86 -6.30
C SER A 279 -6.64 6.46 -6.86
N PHE A 280 -7.70 5.80 -6.39
CA PHE A 280 -8.21 4.53 -6.90
C PHE A 280 -8.58 4.61 -8.39
N GLY A 281 -9.16 5.73 -8.86
CA GLY A 281 -9.38 5.98 -10.28
C GLY A 281 -8.10 5.96 -11.11
N GLY A 282 -6.98 6.43 -10.54
CA GLY A 282 -5.64 6.31 -11.15
C GLY A 282 -5.16 4.87 -11.27
N ILE A 283 -5.43 4.05 -10.26
CA ILE A 283 -5.12 2.61 -10.30
C ILE A 283 -6.01 1.89 -11.32
N MET A 284 -7.29 2.23 -11.41
CA MET A 284 -8.19 1.69 -12.45
C MET A 284 -7.64 1.99 -13.85
N TYR A 285 -7.17 3.20 -14.09
CA TYR A 285 -6.51 3.57 -15.35
C TYR A 285 -5.26 2.74 -15.62
N GLU A 286 -4.39 2.54 -14.63
CA GLU A 286 -3.20 1.70 -14.76
C GLU A 286 -3.55 0.25 -15.12
N ILE A 287 -4.57 -0.33 -14.49
CA ILE A 287 -4.97 -1.73 -14.71
C ILE A 287 -5.38 -1.98 -16.17
N VAL A 288 -6.03 -1.01 -16.82
CA VAL A 288 -6.54 -1.16 -18.19
C VAL A 288 -5.58 -0.66 -19.27
N THR A 289 -4.58 0.15 -18.92
CA THR A 289 -3.62 0.73 -19.87
C THR A 289 -2.18 0.26 -19.68
N SER A 290 -1.84 -0.30 -18.52
CA SER A 290 -0.47 -0.48 -18.03
C SER A 290 0.35 0.82 -17.96
N GLN A 291 -0.29 1.99 -18.06
CA GLN A 291 0.34 3.31 -18.02
C GLN A 291 -0.04 4.04 -16.76
N ARG A 292 0.95 4.71 -16.14
CA ARG A 292 0.66 5.61 -15.02
C ARG A 292 -0.06 6.87 -15.53
N PRO A 293 -0.99 7.45 -14.74
CA PRO A 293 -1.68 8.69 -15.10
C PRO A 293 -0.69 9.80 -15.47
N PHE A 294 -0.95 10.52 -16.56
CA PHE A 294 -0.18 11.67 -17.03
C PHE A 294 1.32 11.43 -17.35
N ALA A 295 1.68 10.19 -17.72
CA ALA A 295 3.07 9.85 -18.04
C ALA A 295 3.68 10.68 -19.18
N ASP A 296 2.84 11.24 -20.05
CA ASP A 296 3.19 12.06 -21.20
C ASP A 296 3.40 13.55 -20.89
N GLN A 297 3.30 13.96 -19.62
CA GLN A 297 3.37 15.38 -19.21
C GLN A 297 4.39 15.62 -18.09
N ALA A 298 4.87 16.86 -17.99
CA ALA A 298 5.64 17.30 -16.82
C ALA A 298 4.76 17.23 -15.57
N HIS A 299 5.30 16.73 -14.46
CA HIS A 299 4.58 16.77 -13.19
C HIS A 299 4.95 18.05 -12.46
N ASP A 300 4.27 19.13 -12.79
CA ASP A 300 4.57 20.48 -12.33
C ASP A 300 3.28 21.25 -11.96
N THR A 301 3.39 22.55 -11.72
CA THR A 301 2.25 23.40 -11.39
C THR A 301 1.26 23.50 -12.56
N TYR A 302 1.68 23.33 -13.81
CA TYR A 302 0.77 23.34 -14.96
C TYR A 302 -0.09 22.07 -15.00
N LEU A 303 0.48 20.90 -14.74
CA LEU A 303 -0.32 19.68 -14.59
C LEU A 303 -1.33 19.80 -13.45
N MET A 304 -0.95 20.44 -12.34
CA MET A 304 -1.90 20.72 -11.25
C MET A 304 -3.06 21.61 -11.72
N ILE A 305 -2.79 22.61 -12.57
CA ILE A 305 -3.82 23.49 -13.13
C ILE A 305 -4.77 22.68 -14.02
N ASP A 306 -4.21 21.83 -14.88
CA ASP A 306 -4.98 20.97 -15.77
C ASP A 306 -5.89 20.02 -14.99
N ILE A 307 -5.36 19.33 -13.97
CA ILE A 307 -6.15 18.46 -13.08
C ILE A 307 -7.29 19.23 -12.43
N CYS A 308 -7.02 20.43 -11.89
CA CYS A 308 -8.04 21.28 -11.28
C CYS A 308 -9.03 21.90 -12.26
N ASN A 309 -8.76 21.86 -13.56
CA ASN A 309 -9.67 22.26 -14.63
C ASN A 309 -10.41 21.05 -15.25
N GLY A 310 -10.35 19.88 -14.61
CA GLY A 310 -11.06 18.68 -15.04
C GLY A 310 -10.33 17.86 -16.10
N VAL A 311 -9.07 18.17 -16.44
CA VAL A 311 -8.29 17.35 -17.35
C VAL A 311 -7.99 16.00 -16.67
N ARG A 312 -8.19 14.91 -17.41
CA ARG A 312 -7.90 13.54 -17.00
C ARG A 312 -7.12 12.81 -18.09
N PRO A 313 -6.33 11.77 -17.74
CA PRO A 313 -5.68 10.93 -18.74
C PRO A 313 -6.71 10.31 -19.66
N LYS A 314 -6.44 10.33 -20.96
CA LYS A 314 -7.30 9.68 -21.95
C LYS A 314 -6.82 8.26 -22.17
N VAL A 315 -7.77 7.33 -22.22
CA VAL A 315 -7.50 5.98 -22.71
C VAL A 315 -7.29 6.05 -24.23
N PRO A 316 -6.21 5.45 -24.77
CA PRO A 316 -6.01 5.38 -26.21
C PRO A 316 -7.17 4.70 -26.94
N GLU A 317 -7.58 5.26 -28.09
CA GLU A 317 -8.79 4.83 -28.81
C GLU A 317 -8.81 3.33 -29.13
N PHE A 318 -7.66 2.76 -29.49
CA PHE A 318 -7.56 1.33 -29.81
C PHE A 318 -7.76 0.41 -28.60
N MET A 319 -7.61 0.91 -27.36
CA MET A 319 -7.86 0.13 -26.13
C MET A 319 -9.32 0.14 -25.74
N LEU A 320 -10.15 1.04 -26.28
CA LEU A 320 -11.54 1.20 -25.83
C LEU A 320 -12.36 -0.08 -26.05
N ASN A 321 -12.03 -0.89 -27.05
CA ASN A 321 -12.70 -2.19 -27.26
C ASN A 321 -12.19 -3.31 -26.31
N TRP A 322 -11.19 -3.04 -25.47
CA TRP A 322 -10.72 -3.94 -24.41
C TRP A 322 -11.30 -3.59 -23.05
N ILE A 323 -12.13 -2.55 -22.98
CA ILE A 323 -12.62 -1.99 -21.72
C ILE A 323 -14.15 -1.86 -21.80
N PRO A 324 -14.89 -2.54 -20.90
CA PRO A 324 -16.33 -2.36 -20.80
C PRO A 324 -16.72 -0.91 -20.54
N GLU A 325 -17.84 -0.46 -21.11
CA GLU A 325 -18.28 0.93 -21.02
C GLU A 325 -18.57 1.34 -19.57
N TRP A 326 -19.21 0.46 -18.81
CA TRP A 326 -19.50 0.69 -17.39
C TRP A 326 -18.22 0.90 -16.55
N TYR A 327 -17.12 0.25 -16.96
CA TYR A 327 -15.85 0.38 -16.26
C TYR A 327 -15.23 1.76 -16.52
N LEU A 328 -15.27 2.22 -17.76
CA LEU A 328 -14.81 3.56 -18.13
C LEU A 328 -15.62 4.64 -17.39
N ASP A 329 -16.95 4.51 -17.35
CA ASP A 329 -17.82 5.42 -16.59
C ASP A 329 -17.43 5.44 -15.10
N LEU A 330 -17.30 4.26 -14.48
CA LEU A 330 -16.91 4.15 -13.07
C LEU A 330 -15.53 4.77 -12.79
N MET A 331 -14.54 4.51 -13.65
CA MET A 331 -13.19 5.06 -13.54
C MET A 331 -13.22 6.59 -13.56
N TYR A 332 -13.93 7.20 -14.51
CA TYR A 332 -14.03 8.66 -14.57
C TYR A 332 -14.89 9.25 -13.45
N ARG A 333 -15.89 8.51 -12.93
CA ARG A 333 -16.64 8.89 -11.73
C ARG A 333 -15.78 8.91 -10.47
N CYS A 334 -14.88 7.92 -10.28
CA CYS A 334 -13.86 7.96 -9.23
C CYS A 334 -12.99 9.23 -9.34
N TRP A 335 -12.73 9.68 -10.56
CA TRP A 335 -11.98 10.90 -10.87
C TRP A 335 -12.80 12.20 -10.93
N SER A 336 -14.05 12.21 -10.46
CA SER A 336 -14.87 13.42 -10.44
C SER A 336 -14.18 14.57 -9.69
N ASP A 337 -14.27 15.79 -10.22
CA ASP A 337 -13.80 17.01 -9.54
C ASP A 337 -14.55 17.25 -8.23
N ASP A 338 -15.84 16.91 -8.19
CA ASP A 338 -16.66 16.97 -6.98
C ASP A 338 -16.50 15.66 -6.17
N PRO A 339 -15.91 15.71 -4.96
CA PRO A 339 -15.76 14.54 -4.12
C PRO A 339 -17.07 13.83 -3.76
N SER A 340 -18.22 14.52 -3.76
CA SER A 340 -19.51 13.86 -3.45
C SER A 340 -20.01 12.95 -4.56
N GLU A 341 -19.62 13.20 -5.81
CA GLU A 341 -20.01 12.39 -6.97
C GLU A 341 -19.18 11.10 -7.10
N ARG A 342 -18.03 11.04 -6.42
CA ARG A 342 -17.20 9.84 -6.36
C ARG A 342 -17.94 8.75 -5.58
N PRO A 343 -17.85 7.47 -5.96
CA PRO A 343 -18.42 6.38 -5.16
C PRO A 343 -17.72 6.28 -3.80
N THR A 344 -18.27 5.47 -2.91
CA THR A 344 -17.65 5.07 -1.66
C THR A 344 -16.86 3.78 -1.86
N ALA A 345 -15.88 3.52 -0.99
CA ALA A 345 -15.14 2.25 -0.99
C ALA A 345 -16.08 1.04 -0.85
N ALA A 346 -17.15 1.16 -0.04
CA ALA A 346 -18.18 0.14 0.11
C ALA A 346 -18.94 -0.16 -1.19
N GLU A 347 -19.37 0.89 -1.90
CA GLU A 347 -20.08 0.73 -3.18
C GLU A 347 -19.18 0.04 -4.21
N LEU A 348 -17.89 0.40 -4.25
CA LEU A 348 -16.90 -0.25 -5.11
C LEU A 348 -16.67 -1.70 -4.72
N ALA A 349 -16.45 -1.99 -3.44
CA ALA A 349 -16.21 -3.34 -2.94
C ALA A 349 -17.40 -4.26 -3.25
N ASN A 350 -18.63 -3.83 -2.96
CA ASN A 350 -19.84 -4.59 -3.27
C ASN A 350 -19.99 -4.82 -4.78
N LEU A 351 -19.78 -3.78 -5.60
CA LEU A 351 -19.85 -3.91 -7.06
C LEU A 351 -18.85 -4.96 -7.59
N PHE A 352 -17.58 -4.88 -7.19
CA PHE A 352 -16.57 -5.82 -7.68
C PHE A 352 -16.75 -7.23 -7.12
N PHE A 353 -17.26 -7.37 -5.89
CA PHE A 353 -17.64 -8.66 -5.32
C PHE A 353 -18.76 -9.32 -6.13
N ASP A 354 -19.84 -8.58 -6.39
CA ASP A 354 -20.99 -9.07 -7.15
C ASP A 354 -20.58 -9.49 -8.56
N LEU A 355 -19.80 -8.64 -9.25
CA LEU A 355 -19.29 -8.95 -10.60
C LEU A 355 -18.39 -10.18 -10.61
N SER A 356 -17.53 -10.34 -9.60
CA SER A 356 -16.68 -11.53 -9.47
C SER A 356 -17.54 -12.78 -9.22
N GLY A 357 -18.55 -12.69 -8.36
CA GLY A 357 -19.51 -13.77 -8.10
C GLY A 357 -20.27 -14.21 -9.36
N ILE A 358 -20.71 -13.26 -10.19
CA ILE A 358 -21.38 -13.55 -11.46
C ILE A 358 -20.43 -14.31 -12.42
N LEU A 359 -19.16 -13.92 -12.48
CA LEU A 359 -18.15 -14.60 -13.30
C LEU A 359 -17.92 -16.05 -12.85
N TYR A 360 -17.80 -16.29 -11.53
CA TYR A 360 -17.68 -17.65 -10.97
C TYR A 360 -18.93 -18.50 -11.18
N GLY A 361 -20.12 -17.89 -11.08
CA GLY A 361 -21.41 -18.55 -11.22
C GLY A 361 -21.78 -18.97 -12.64
N ASN A 362 -21.03 -18.54 -13.67
CA ASN A 362 -21.32 -18.77 -15.09
C ASN A 362 -22.78 -18.43 -15.46
N ILE A 363 -23.34 -17.34 -14.91
CA ILE A 363 -24.69 -16.91 -15.24
C ILE A 363 -24.67 -16.36 -16.67
N VAL A 364 -25.13 -17.16 -17.64
CA VAL A 364 -24.85 -16.98 -19.08
C VAL A 364 -25.55 -15.77 -19.71
N ASP A 365 -26.51 -15.14 -19.01
CA ASP A 365 -27.43 -14.14 -19.58
C ASP A 365 -27.28 -12.73 -18.97
N ASP A 366 -26.10 -12.41 -18.44
CA ASP A 366 -25.78 -11.08 -17.91
C ASP A 366 -25.03 -10.22 -18.94
N ASP A 367 -25.49 -8.99 -19.17
CA ASP A 367 -24.89 -8.07 -20.16
C ASP A 367 -23.44 -7.69 -19.78
N VAL A 368 -23.14 -7.53 -18.49
CA VAL A 368 -21.80 -7.20 -18.01
C VAL A 368 -20.84 -8.36 -18.27
N MET A 369 -21.27 -9.59 -18.02
CA MET A 369 -20.49 -10.80 -18.34
C MET A 369 -20.12 -10.88 -19.82
N ARG A 370 -21.06 -10.54 -20.69
CA ARG A 370 -20.83 -10.53 -22.14
C ARG A 370 -19.81 -9.46 -22.50
N GLN A 371 -19.93 -8.26 -21.96
CA GLN A 371 -18.97 -7.17 -22.17
C GLN A 371 -17.56 -7.58 -21.73
N LEU A 372 -17.41 -8.20 -20.55
CA LEU A 372 -16.13 -8.66 -20.02
C LEU A 372 -15.47 -9.74 -20.90
N LYS A 373 -16.25 -10.72 -21.36
CA LYS A 373 -15.76 -11.77 -22.28
C LYS A 373 -15.31 -11.19 -23.61
N ILE A 374 -16.10 -10.32 -24.21
CA ILE A 374 -15.75 -9.64 -25.47
C ILE A 374 -14.46 -8.82 -25.29
N ALA A 375 -14.33 -8.11 -24.17
CA ALA A 375 -13.16 -7.30 -23.87
C ALA A 375 -11.89 -8.17 -23.73
N ASP A 376 -11.96 -9.29 -23.01
CA ASP A 376 -10.86 -10.27 -22.92
C ASP A 376 -10.50 -10.88 -24.28
N GLU A 377 -11.50 -11.22 -25.10
CA GLU A 377 -11.30 -11.74 -26.46
C GLU A 377 -10.62 -10.71 -27.38
N ASN A 378 -11.06 -9.45 -27.32
CA ASN A 378 -10.47 -8.37 -28.11
C ASN A 378 -9.00 -8.12 -27.70
N GLN A 379 -8.71 -8.07 -26.41
CA GLN A 379 -7.34 -7.92 -25.92
C GLN A 379 -6.46 -9.10 -26.37
N LYS A 380 -6.97 -10.33 -26.25
CA LYS A 380 -6.27 -11.56 -26.66
C LYS A 380 -5.98 -11.59 -28.16
N ASN A 381 -6.96 -11.22 -28.98
CA ASN A 381 -6.90 -11.25 -30.45
C ASN A 381 -6.08 -10.10 -31.06
N THR A 382 -5.58 -9.18 -30.23
CA THR A 382 -4.67 -8.12 -30.67
C THR A 382 -3.46 -8.74 -31.38
N SER A 383 -3.20 -8.30 -32.61
CA SER A 383 -2.19 -8.91 -33.46
C SER A 383 -0.78 -8.77 -32.88
N LYS A 384 0.13 -9.69 -33.21
CA LYS A 384 1.52 -9.64 -32.74
C LYS A 384 2.22 -8.32 -33.12
N PHE A 385 1.90 -7.79 -34.30
CA PHE A 385 2.41 -6.49 -34.78
C PHE A 385 1.91 -5.34 -33.90
N GLN A 386 0.60 -5.28 -33.61
CA GLN A 386 0.04 -4.27 -32.69
C GLN A 386 0.63 -4.42 -31.29
N LYS A 387 0.79 -5.65 -30.78
CA LYS A 387 1.44 -5.87 -29.48
C LYS A 387 2.87 -5.35 -29.44
N GLN A 388 3.62 -5.46 -30.55
CA GLN A 388 4.99 -4.98 -30.64
C GLN A 388 5.08 -3.46 -30.75
N GLU A 389 4.25 -2.83 -31.60
CA GLU A 389 4.09 -1.37 -31.65
C GLU A 389 3.69 -0.81 -30.27
N LEU A 390 2.84 -1.54 -29.55
CA LEU A 390 2.39 -1.19 -28.21
C LEU A 390 3.45 -1.41 -27.14
N PHE A 391 4.25 -2.47 -27.24
CA PHE A 391 5.44 -2.64 -26.41
C PHE A 391 6.42 -1.49 -26.64
N GLU A 392 6.65 -1.07 -27.89
CA GLU A 392 7.50 0.10 -28.17
C GLU A 392 6.88 1.40 -27.59
N LEU A 393 5.55 1.55 -27.66
CA LEU A 393 4.81 2.66 -27.02
C LEU A 393 4.83 2.63 -25.48
N PHE A 394 4.96 1.47 -24.84
CA PHE A 394 4.91 1.29 -23.38
C PHE A 394 6.30 1.11 -22.73
N SER A 395 7.28 0.60 -23.47
CA SER A 395 8.61 0.22 -22.96
C SER A 395 9.68 1.28 -23.24
N TYR A 396 9.47 2.21 -24.18
CA TYR A 396 10.41 3.30 -24.39
C TYR A 396 10.07 4.55 -23.59
N SER A 397 11.11 5.06 -22.93
CA SER A 397 11.27 6.40 -22.37
C SER A 397 10.75 7.55 -23.25
N ASP A 398 10.45 7.33 -24.52
CA ASP A 398 10.15 8.38 -25.51
C ASP A 398 8.76 9.03 -25.32
N LYS A 399 7.85 8.40 -24.56
CA LYS A 399 6.60 9.03 -24.10
C LYS A 399 6.57 9.39 -22.62
N LEU A 400 7.52 8.89 -21.83
CA LEU A 400 7.68 9.39 -20.47
C LEU A 400 8.26 10.79 -20.59
N HIS A 401 7.45 11.80 -20.28
CA HIS A 401 7.97 13.15 -20.23
C HIS A 401 9.18 13.15 -19.27
N PRO A 402 10.33 13.74 -19.63
CA PRO A 402 11.55 13.65 -18.82
C PRO A 402 11.37 14.21 -17.40
N GLN A 403 10.36 15.07 -17.23
CA GLN A 403 9.94 15.72 -15.99
C GLN A 403 8.67 15.10 -15.37
N SER A 404 8.18 13.97 -15.89
CA SER A 404 7.23 13.13 -15.17
C SER A 404 7.94 12.53 -13.94
N CYS A 405 7.24 12.52 -12.81
CA CYS A 405 7.78 12.03 -11.55
C CYS A 405 6.72 11.29 -10.72
N TYR A 406 6.98 10.01 -10.46
CA TYR A 406 6.15 9.14 -9.64
C TYR A 406 6.79 8.82 -8.28
N ILE A 407 7.73 9.65 -7.86
CA ILE A 407 8.36 9.59 -6.54
C ILE A 407 7.62 10.58 -5.64
N GLY A 408 7.25 10.14 -4.43
CA GLY A 408 6.63 11.01 -3.44
C GLY A 408 7.54 12.18 -3.08
N ARG A 409 6.96 13.37 -2.96
CA ARG A 409 7.68 14.59 -2.60
C ARG A 409 6.74 15.63 -2.02
N TYR A 410 7.33 16.65 -1.38
CA TYR A 410 6.58 17.84 -1.03
C TYR A 410 6.17 18.62 -2.29
N ILE A 411 4.92 19.03 -2.31
CA ILE A 411 4.28 19.80 -3.38
C ILE A 411 3.65 21.03 -2.73
N TYR A 412 3.91 22.21 -3.27
CA TYR A 412 3.21 23.44 -2.92
C TYR A 412 1.82 23.41 -3.54
N THR A 413 0.79 23.57 -2.72
CA THR A 413 -0.61 23.64 -3.17
C THR A 413 -0.89 25.00 -3.82
N PHE A 414 -2.03 25.16 -4.48
CA PHE A 414 -2.43 26.49 -4.96
C PHE A 414 -2.62 27.50 -3.84
N HIS A 415 -2.95 27.05 -2.62
CA HIS A 415 -2.97 27.93 -1.47
C HIS A 415 -1.54 28.41 -1.14
N GLY A 416 -0.56 27.50 -1.13
CA GLY A 416 0.84 27.85 -0.88
C GLY A 416 1.50 28.65 -2.01
N LEU A 417 0.99 28.56 -3.24
CA LEU A 417 1.50 29.30 -4.41
C LEU A 417 0.75 30.61 -4.68
N HIS A 418 -0.15 31.05 -3.80
CA HIS A 418 -1.05 32.18 -4.08
C HIS A 418 -0.33 33.42 -4.64
N ASP A 419 0.81 33.79 -4.03
CA ASP A 419 1.58 34.98 -4.42
C ASP A 419 2.54 34.73 -5.61
N LEU A 420 2.86 33.47 -5.93
CA LEU A 420 3.82 33.10 -6.97
C LEU A 420 3.16 32.63 -8.27
N LEU A 421 1.87 32.30 -8.25
CA LEU A 421 1.21 31.60 -9.35
C LEU A 421 1.26 32.38 -10.68
N GLU A 422 1.08 33.69 -10.65
CA GLU A 422 1.15 34.54 -11.86
C GLU A 422 2.59 34.73 -12.35
N GLU A 423 3.58 34.71 -11.45
CA GLU A 423 5.00 34.75 -11.83
C GLU A 423 5.44 33.43 -12.48
N ILE A 424 4.96 32.29 -11.96
CA ILE A 424 5.19 30.97 -12.55
C ILE A 424 4.55 30.91 -13.94
N LYS A 425 3.27 31.26 -14.06
CA LYS A 425 2.56 31.27 -15.35
C LYS A 425 3.23 32.15 -16.41
N SER A 426 3.80 33.28 -15.99
CA SER A 426 4.51 34.20 -16.89
C SER A 426 5.99 33.83 -17.13
N GLY A 427 6.49 32.75 -16.53
CA GLY A 427 7.88 32.30 -16.65
C GLY A 427 8.90 33.19 -15.94
N LYS A 428 8.45 34.10 -15.07
CA LYS A 428 9.32 35.01 -14.29
C LYS A 428 9.93 34.34 -13.07
N SER A 429 9.28 33.28 -12.56
CA SER A 429 9.76 32.47 -11.44
C SER A 429 9.86 31.01 -11.86
N SER A 430 10.84 30.30 -11.31
CA SER A 430 10.96 28.85 -11.49
C SER A 430 9.83 28.13 -10.78
N ASP A 431 9.29 27.08 -11.39
CA ASP A 431 8.25 26.26 -10.78
C ASP A 431 8.82 25.45 -9.59
N PRO A 432 8.39 25.69 -8.34
CA PRO A 432 8.88 24.96 -7.18
C PRO A 432 8.35 23.52 -7.11
N ASN A 433 7.30 23.20 -7.86
CA ASN A 433 6.74 21.87 -8.01
C ASN A 433 7.35 21.11 -9.20
N LEU A 434 8.30 21.67 -9.93
CA LEU A 434 9.02 20.94 -10.96
C LEU A 434 10.26 20.27 -10.36
N LEU A 435 10.34 18.94 -10.44
CA LEU A 435 11.51 18.21 -9.96
C LEU A 435 12.62 18.31 -11.00
N ILE A 436 13.67 19.06 -10.69
CA ILE A 436 14.88 19.10 -11.51
C ILE A 436 15.72 17.89 -11.13
N LYS A 437 15.80 16.88 -12.00
CA LYS A 437 16.80 15.81 -11.85
C LYS A 437 18.17 16.47 -11.94
N SER A 438 18.88 16.58 -10.81
CA SER A 438 20.27 16.98 -10.83
C SER A 438 21.05 15.91 -11.59
N ASN A 439 21.84 16.31 -12.59
CA ASN A 439 22.80 15.42 -13.26
C ASN A 439 23.84 14.98 -12.21
N GLY A 440 23.57 13.91 -11.47
CA GLY A 440 24.45 13.48 -10.38
C GLY A 440 23.88 12.46 -9.39
N SER A 441 23.03 11.52 -9.82
CA SER A 441 22.91 10.20 -9.16
C SER A 441 22.13 9.26 -10.07
N THR A 442 22.84 8.51 -10.91
CA THR A 442 22.31 7.31 -11.54
C THR A 442 22.09 6.24 -10.46
N THR A 443 20.88 6.16 -9.91
CA THR A 443 20.35 4.88 -9.42
C THR A 443 19.68 4.20 -10.60
N SER A 444 20.51 3.62 -11.47
CA SER A 444 20.06 2.63 -12.44
C SER A 444 19.64 1.39 -11.64
N ALA A 445 18.34 1.18 -11.50
CA ALA A 445 17.83 -0.16 -11.24
C ALA A 445 18.23 -1.03 -12.44
N ASN A 446 19.02 -2.06 -12.17
CA ASN A 446 19.63 -2.94 -13.16
C ASN A 446 18.56 -3.51 -14.12
N THR A 447 18.62 -3.13 -15.39
CA THR A 447 18.19 -4.00 -16.48
C THR A 447 19.26 -5.07 -16.64
N HIS A 448 18.95 -6.31 -16.25
CA HIS A 448 19.77 -7.44 -16.62
C HIS A 448 19.80 -7.56 -18.15
N ASN A 449 20.99 -7.36 -18.72
CA ASN A 449 21.35 -7.81 -20.06
C ASN A 449 21.09 -9.32 -20.15
N ILE A 450 20.23 -9.72 -21.08
CA ILE A 450 20.26 -11.05 -21.66
C ILE A 450 20.57 -10.83 -23.14
N ASP A 451 21.84 -10.88 -23.47
CA ASP A 451 22.35 -11.13 -24.82
C ASP A 451 23.43 -12.21 -24.69
N GLU A 452 23.46 -13.09 -25.70
CA GLU A 452 24.31 -14.29 -25.90
C GLU A 452 23.78 -15.55 -25.17
N GLU A 453 23.38 -16.63 -25.84
CA GLU A 453 24.05 -17.32 -26.95
C GLU A 453 23.08 -17.80 -28.05
N ILE A 454 23.38 -17.43 -29.29
CA ILE A 454 23.14 -18.24 -30.49
C ILE A 454 24.48 -18.91 -30.80
N GLU A 455 24.57 -20.24 -30.75
CA GLU A 455 25.52 -20.98 -31.57
C GLU A 455 24.93 -22.34 -32.04
N ILE A 456 24.89 -22.45 -33.38
CA ILE A 456 24.66 -23.60 -34.29
C ILE A 456 23.21 -24.07 -34.50
#